data_AF-A0A4Q3VF45-F1
#
_entry.id   AF-A0A4Q3VF45-F1
#
_cell.length_a   1.000
_cell.length_b   1.000
_cell.length_c   1.000
_cell.angle_alpha   90.00
_cell.angle_beta   90.00
_cell.angle_gamma   90.00
#
_symmetry.space_group_name_H-M   'P 1'
#
loop_
_entity.id
_entity.type
_entity.pdbx_description
1 polymer ?
#
loop_
_entity_poly.entity_id
_entity_poly.type
_entity_poly.pdbx_seq_one_letter_code
_entity_poly.pdbx_strand_id
1 'polypeptide(L)'
;MQRTIKYCLWLLLALVSLSHLCAQEVGGPEGKPKKEKTKQEKHSTEYVVPAGESPFIVRDIVITGNRKTRPNIILRELGFKSGNAFLLQDLVKKFELARQQLMNLALFHEVTVALKSFDGNNVDVLVQVRERWYIFPLPYFRPVDRNLNQWIVEQKASLSRVDYGLKLLYNNATGRNDKLRFTVISGYSRQLLLNYDRPYIDRSMKWGMSFGVSLGKNREMNYNTVDDKQVFIKDEGYLRNFFRGYGEISYRKAIRTRHRLGLSYGMEEVADTIVKLNPNYFPGGRSRIVFPELYYYLNYYNLDYIPYPTKGYAAEIAFSKKGLFSDFNSWQLGLKGSAAWPMGK
;
A
#
# COMPACT_ATOMS: atom_id res chain seq x y z
N MET A 1 7.45 -13.10 32.48
CA MET A 1 6.06 -12.87 32.01
C MET A 1 5.50 -11.47 32.33
N GLN A 2 5.76 -10.89 33.51
CA GLN A 2 5.23 -9.55 33.85
C GLN A 2 5.88 -8.37 33.10
N ARG A 3 7.15 -8.47 32.69
CA ARG A 3 7.84 -7.41 31.92
C ARG A 3 7.33 -7.30 30.48
N THR A 4 7.03 -8.41 29.82
CA THR A 4 6.50 -8.44 28.43
C THR A 4 5.09 -7.85 28.32
N ILE A 5 4.25 -8.03 29.35
CA ILE A 5 2.92 -7.42 29.43
C ILE A 5 3.02 -5.89 29.49
N LYS A 6 4.00 -5.35 30.25
CA LYS A 6 4.23 -3.89 30.32
C LYS A 6 4.59 -3.32 28.96
N TYR A 7 5.50 -3.94 28.19
CA TYR A 7 5.88 -3.45 26.87
C TYR A 7 4.73 -3.52 25.85
N CYS A 8 3.92 -4.58 25.86
CA CYS A 8 2.72 -4.64 25.01
C CYS A 8 1.69 -3.56 25.38
N LEU A 9 1.54 -3.25 26.68
CA LEU A 9 0.65 -2.19 27.15
C LEU A 9 1.13 -0.80 26.71
N TRP A 10 2.43 -0.53 26.78
CA TRP A 10 3.04 0.71 26.29
C TRP A 10 2.92 0.85 24.76
N LEU A 11 3.01 -0.26 24.02
CA LEU A 11 2.85 -0.29 22.56
C LEU A 11 1.39 -0.05 22.14
N LEU A 12 0.43 -0.61 22.90
CA LEU A 12 -1.00 -0.30 22.75
C LEU A 12 -1.30 1.17 23.09
N LEU A 13 -0.75 1.70 24.19
CA LEU A 13 -0.90 3.11 24.57
C LEU A 13 -0.28 4.07 23.55
N ALA A 14 0.87 3.73 22.97
CA ALA A 14 1.51 4.51 21.92
C ALA A 14 0.70 4.48 20.61
N LEU A 15 0.11 3.33 20.25
CA LEU A 15 -0.78 3.22 19.09
C LEU A 15 -2.08 4.00 19.28
N VAL A 16 -2.61 4.07 20.51
CA VAL A 16 -3.80 4.86 20.85
C VAL A 16 -3.50 6.36 20.85
N SER A 17 -2.34 6.80 21.37
CA SER A 17 -1.97 8.23 21.34
C SER A 17 -1.66 8.75 19.93
N LEU A 18 -1.06 7.92 19.07
CA LEU A 18 -0.86 8.23 17.65
C LEU A 18 -2.18 8.36 16.87
N SER A 19 -3.26 7.70 17.32
CA SER A 19 -4.58 7.83 16.69
C SER A 19 -5.27 9.17 16.98
N HIS A 20 -4.84 9.88 18.03
CA HIS A 20 -5.33 11.21 18.41
C HIS A 20 -4.51 12.38 17.86
N LEU A 21 -3.29 12.12 17.37
CA LEU A 21 -2.37 13.16 16.86
C LEU A 21 -2.60 13.56 15.38
N CYS A 22 -3.60 13.00 14.71
CA CYS A 22 -3.94 13.34 13.33
C CYS A 22 -5.42 13.73 13.17
N ALA A 23 -5.83 14.72 13.96
CA ALA A 23 -7.01 15.53 13.68
C ALA A 23 -6.61 17.00 13.87
N GLN A 24 -6.24 17.67 12.79
CA GLN A 24 -6.21 19.13 12.77
C GLN A 24 -7.64 19.61 12.54
N GLU A 25 -8.26 20.13 13.59
CA GLU A 25 -9.40 21.04 13.49
C GLU A 25 -8.86 22.43 13.14
N VAL A 26 -9.47 23.07 12.14
CA VAL A 26 -9.21 24.48 11.80
C VAL A 26 -10.18 25.33 12.59
N GLY A 27 -9.67 26.21 13.46
CA GLY A 27 -10.45 27.30 14.03
C GLY A 27 -9.91 27.83 15.36
N GLY A 28 -9.75 29.15 15.47
CA GLY A 28 -9.72 29.89 16.74
C GLY A 28 -10.58 31.15 16.63
N PRO A 29 -10.74 31.97 17.69
CA PRO A 29 -10.73 31.64 19.11
C PRO A 29 -12.09 31.90 19.83
N GLU A 30 -12.21 31.24 20.98
CA GLU A 30 -12.96 31.57 22.22
C GLU A 30 -14.50 31.56 22.32
N GLY A 31 -14.96 30.90 23.41
CA GLY A 31 -16.31 31.00 23.98
C GLY A 31 -16.89 29.67 24.47
N LYS A 32 -16.71 29.32 25.76
CA LYS A 32 -17.51 28.29 26.49
C LYS A 32 -18.53 29.03 27.38
N PRO A 33 -19.73 28.47 27.72
CA PRO A 33 -19.85 27.16 28.38
C PRO A 33 -21.09 26.26 28.07
N LYS A 34 -20.94 24.96 28.44
CA LYS A 34 -21.87 23.86 28.92
C LYS A 34 -23.36 23.93 28.51
N LYS A 35 -24.14 22.86 28.25
CA LYS A 35 -24.11 21.37 28.38
C LYS A 35 -25.43 20.90 27.71
N GLU A 36 -25.46 19.80 26.95
CA GLU A 36 -26.38 18.66 27.15
C GLU A 36 -26.26 17.60 26.04
N LYS A 37 -26.56 16.36 26.43
CA LYS A 37 -26.33 15.13 25.66
C LYS A 37 -27.43 14.95 24.61
N THR A 38 -27.06 14.69 23.36
CA THR A 38 -27.88 13.85 22.47
C THR A 38 -26.98 13.04 21.55
N LYS A 39 -27.12 11.71 21.62
CA LYS A 39 -26.50 10.75 20.70
C LYS A 39 -27.13 10.91 19.32
N GLN A 40 -26.33 11.26 18.31
CA GLN A 40 -26.37 10.75 16.92
C GLN A 40 -25.31 11.47 16.08
N GLU A 41 -24.05 11.05 16.16
CA GLU A 41 -22.99 11.57 15.27
C GLU A 41 -23.00 10.81 13.93
N LYS A 42 -23.83 11.28 12.99
CA LYS A 42 -23.48 11.24 11.58
C LYS A 42 -22.61 12.46 11.31
N HIS A 43 -21.30 12.35 11.54
CA HIS A 43 -20.34 13.35 11.04
C HIS A 43 -20.18 13.19 9.52
N SER A 44 -21.17 13.67 8.78
CA SER A 44 -20.91 14.36 7.52
C SER A 44 -20.55 15.79 7.91
N THR A 45 -19.38 16.26 7.52
CA THR A 45 -19.07 17.69 7.51
C THR A 45 -20.18 18.37 6.71
N GLU A 46 -21.10 19.05 7.41
CA GLU A 46 -22.14 19.84 6.76
C GLU A 46 -21.45 20.99 6.04
N TYR A 47 -21.64 21.03 4.73
CA TYR A 47 -21.17 22.13 3.91
C TYR A 47 -22.05 23.34 4.22
N VAL A 48 -21.42 24.42 4.71
CA VAL A 48 -22.13 25.65 5.07
C VAL A 48 -22.27 26.49 3.81
N VAL A 49 -23.51 26.73 3.40
CA VAL A 49 -23.85 27.61 2.28
C VAL A 49 -23.90 29.06 2.82
N PRO A 50 -23.20 30.02 2.21
CA PRO A 50 -23.29 31.43 2.58
C PRO A 50 -24.74 31.93 2.53
N ALA A 51 -25.10 32.82 3.47
CA ALA A 51 -26.44 33.42 3.49
C ALA A 51 -26.68 34.22 2.20
N GLY A 52 -27.78 33.92 1.50
CA GLY A 52 -28.20 34.61 0.27
C GLY A 52 -27.95 33.84 -1.03
N GLU A 53 -27.21 32.73 -1.00
CA GLU A 53 -27.01 31.86 -2.17
C GLU A 53 -27.88 30.60 -2.09
N SER A 54 -28.46 30.21 -3.22
CA SER A 54 -29.25 28.97 -3.33
C SER A 54 -28.32 27.79 -3.64
N PRO A 55 -28.28 26.74 -2.80
CA PRO A 55 -27.41 25.61 -3.05
C PRO A 55 -28.01 24.66 -4.08
N PHE A 56 -27.13 24.00 -4.82
CA PHE A 56 -27.49 22.87 -5.67
C PHE A 56 -27.41 21.57 -4.86
N ILE A 57 -28.49 20.78 -4.88
CA ILE A 57 -28.60 19.50 -4.20
C ILE A 57 -28.28 18.39 -5.21
N VAL A 58 -27.28 17.56 -4.89
CA VAL A 58 -26.98 16.36 -5.68
C VAL A 58 -28.13 15.38 -5.48
N ARG A 59 -28.99 15.22 -6.48
CA ARG A 59 -30.14 14.32 -6.41
C ARG A 59 -29.70 12.88 -6.66
N ASP A 60 -29.12 12.62 -7.83
CA ASP A 60 -28.66 11.28 -8.22
C ASP A 60 -27.22 11.28 -8.75
N ILE A 61 -26.55 10.13 -8.62
CA ILE A 61 -25.21 9.88 -9.15
C ILE A 61 -25.29 8.67 -10.07
N VAL A 62 -25.28 8.94 -11.38
CA VAL A 62 -25.38 7.92 -12.43
C VAL A 62 -23.97 7.46 -12.80
N ILE A 63 -23.66 6.20 -12.55
CA ILE A 63 -22.37 5.59 -12.88
C ILE A 63 -22.49 4.77 -14.16
N THR A 64 -21.58 4.98 -15.11
CA THR A 64 -21.56 4.25 -16.39
C THR A 64 -20.15 3.75 -16.75
N GLY A 65 -20.09 2.64 -17.49
CA GLY A 65 -18.84 2.06 -17.99
C GLY A 65 -18.08 1.16 -17.01
N ASN A 66 -18.57 0.97 -15.78
CA ASN A 66 -18.04 0.01 -14.81
C ASN A 66 -18.61 -1.41 -15.08
N ARG A 67 -17.87 -2.28 -15.77
CA ARG A 67 -18.31 -3.65 -16.06
C ARG A 67 -18.01 -4.60 -14.90
N LYS A 68 -16.82 -4.48 -14.31
CA LYS A 68 -16.36 -5.35 -13.20
C LYS A 68 -16.31 -4.63 -11.86
N THR A 69 -15.92 -3.35 -11.86
CA THR A 69 -15.77 -2.55 -10.64
C THR A 69 -17.14 -2.28 -10.06
N ARG A 70 -17.29 -2.56 -8.76
CA ARG A 70 -18.56 -2.35 -8.08
C ARG A 70 -18.82 -0.85 -7.89
N PRO A 71 -20.06 -0.37 -8.08
CA PRO A 71 -20.41 1.05 -7.94
C PRO A 71 -19.99 1.67 -6.60
N ASN A 72 -20.09 0.90 -5.51
CA ASN A 72 -19.70 1.38 -4.18
C ASN A 72 -18.21 1.75 -4.05
N ILE A 73 -17.33 1.15 -4.86
CA ILE A 73 -15.91 1.52 -4.93
C ILE A 73 -15.74 2.91 -5.54
N ILE A 74 -16.51 3.20 -6.58
CA ILE A 74 -16.50 4.50 -7.26
C ILE A 74 -17.09 5.56 -6.33
N LEU A 75 -18.28 5.31 -5.77
CA LEU A 75 -18.97 6.24 -4.85
C LEU A 75 -18.13 6.61 -3.63
N ARG A 76 -17.30 5.68 -3.13
CA ARG A 76 -16.42 5.93 -1.99
C ARG A 76 -15.41 7.06 -2.26
N GLU A 77 -14.94 7.20 -3.50
CA GLU A 77 -13.87 8.12 -3.87
C GLU A 77 -14.41 9.42 -4.50
N LEU A 78 -15.72 9.71 -4.47
CA LEU A 78 -16.28 10.97 -4.99
C LEU A 78 -16.18 12.13 -4.00
N GLY A 79 -16.15 11.86 -2.69
CA GLY A 79 -16.13 12.91 -1.66
C GLY A 79 -17.43 13.73 -1.54
N PHE A 80 -18.51 13.28 -2.19
CA PHE A 80 -19.89 13.76 -2.05
C PHE A 80 -20.86 12.60 -2.29
N LYS A 81 -22.12 12.77 -1.88
CA LYS A 81 -23.20 11.79 -2.00
C LYS A 81 -24.49 12.47 -2.41
N SER A 82 -25.45 11.69 -2.91
CA SER A 82 -26.83 12.14 -3.06
C SER A 82 -27.37 12.74 -1.74
N GLY A 83 -28.12 13.82 -1.87
CA GLY A 83 -28.63 14.64 -0.77
C GLY A 83 -27.64 15.69 -0.24
N ASN A 84 -26.38 15.72 -0.71
CA ASN A 84 -25.46 16.80 -0.33
C ASN A 84 -25.76 18.06 -1.13
N ALA A 85 -25.68 19.20 -0.45
CA ALA A 85 -25.92 20.52 -1.01
C ALA A 85 -24.59 21.28 -1.13
N PHE A 86 -24.33 21.89 -2.29
CA PHE A 86 -23.12 22.66 -2.55
C PHE A 86 -23.42 23.90 -3.40
N LEU A 87 -22.60 24.93 -3.30
CA LEU A 87 -22.55 25.94 -4.35
C LEU A 87 -22.02 25.31 -5.65
N LEU A 88 -22.48 25.81 -6.80
CA LEU A 88 -22.11 25.27 -8.10
C LEU A 88 -20.59 25.24 -8.31
N GLN A 89 -19.90 26.31 -7.90
CA GLN A 89 -18.44 26.44 -8.03
C GLN A 89 -17.70 25.36 -7.22
N ASP A 90 -18.17 25.07 -6.01
CA ASP A 90 -17.55 24.07 -5.14
C ASP A 90 -17.91 22.64 -5.56
N LEU A 91 -19.09 22.44 -6.15
CA LEU A 91 -19.46 21.19 -6.78
C LEU A 91 -18.54 20.88 -7.97
N VAL A 92 -18.22 21.87 -8.81
CA VAL A 92 -17.27 21.71 -9.92
C VAL A 92 -15.85 21.38 -9.41
N LYS A 93 -15.38 22.04 -8.35
CA LYS A 93 -14.10 21.68 -7.70
C LYS A 93 -14.11 20.24 -7.19
N LYS A 94 -15.24 19.79 -6.63
CA LYS A 94 -15.42 18.40 -6.16
C LYS A 94 -15.42 17.39 -7.30
N PHE A 95 -15.93 17.73 -8.49
CA PHE A 95 -15.82 16.85 -9.66
C PHE A 95 -14.38 16.62 -10.08
N GLU A 96 -13.56 17.67 -10.09
CA GLU A 96 -12.15 17.53 -10.44
C GLU A 96 -11.39 16.70 -9.39
N LEU A 97 -11.66 16.91 -8.10
CA LEU A 97 -11.10 16.07 -7.03
C LEU A 97 -11.54 14.61 -7.14
N ALA A 98 -12.83 14.36 -7.43
CA ALA A 98 -13.37 13.02 -7.62
C ALA A 98 -12.71 12.32 -8.82
N ARG A 99 -12.55 13.04 -9.94
CA ARG A 99 -11.84 12.54 -11.13
C ARG A 99 -10.41 12.12 -10.79
N GLN A 100 -9.66 12.97 -10.08
CA GLN A 100 -8.30 12.67 -9.63
C GLN A 100 -8.24 11.44 -8.71
N GLN A 101 -9.15 11.35 -7.73
CA GLN A 101 -9.21 10.23 -6.79
C GLN A 101 -9.54 8.91 -7.49
N LEU A 102 -10.48 8.92 -8.43
CA LEU A 102 -10.82 7.75 -9.25
C LEU A 102 -9.66 7.33 -10.17
N MET A 103 -8.94 8.28 -10.77
CA MET A 103 -7.73 7.98 -11.55
C MET A 103 -6.63 7.35 -10.68
N ASN A 104 -6.49 7.81 -9.43
CA ASN A 104 -5.55 7.27 -8.45
C ASN A 104 -5.89 5.85 -7.96
N LEU A 105 -7.09 5.33 -8.23
CA LEU A 105 -7.38 3.91 -8.03
C LEU A 105 -6.61 3.00 -8.99
N ALA A 106 -6.10 3.54 -10.10
CA ALA A 106 -5.44 2.81 -11.19
C ALA A 106 -6.31 1.67 -11.79
N LEU A 107 -7.64 1.78 -11.66
CA LEU A 107 -8.63 0.86 -12.24
C LEU A 107 -9.14 1.34 -13.60
N PHE A 108 -9.01 2.62 -13.90
CA PHE A 108 -9.63 3.28 -15.05
C PHE A 108 -8.57 3.91 -15.96
N HIS A 109 -8.73 3.73 -17.26
CA HIS A 109 -7.94 4.43 -18.26
C HIS A 109 -8.38 5.89 -18.37
N GLU A 110 -9.69 6.11 -18.25
CA GLU A 110 -10.34 7.41 -18.39
C GLU A 110 -11.48 7.52 -17.37
N VAL A 111 -11.67 8.72 -16.83
CA VAL A 111 -12.73 9.06 -15.89
C VAL A 111 -13.24 10.45 -16.23
N THR A 112 -14.56 10.55 -16.37
CA THR A 112 -15.28 11.81 -16.56
C THR A 112 -16.30 11.96 -15.45
N VAL A 113 -16.26 13.10 -14.74
CA VAL A 113 -17.25 13.47 -13.74
C VAL A 113 -17.85 14.80 -14.18
N ALA A 114 -19.15 14.80 -14.48
CA ALA A 114 -19.82 15.94 -15.07
C ALA A 114 -21.28 16.05 -14.60
N LEU A 115 -21.88 17.21 -14.82
CA LEU A 115 -23.33 17.39 -14.66
C LEU A 115 -24.06 16.67 -15.80
N LYS A 116 -25.10 15.93 -15.45
CA LYS A 116 -25.95 15.22 -16.40
C LYS A 116 -27.19 16.04 -16.75
N SER A 117 -27.88 16.53 -15.73
CA SER A 117 -29.15 17.24 -15.85
C SER A 117 -29.38 18.16 -14.64
N PHE A 118 -30.20 19.19 -14.88
CA PHE A 118 -30.68 20.13 -13.87
C PHE A 118 -32.20 20.06 -13.79
N ASP A 119 -32.72 20.16 -12.57
CA ASP A 119 -34.15 20.28 -12.27
C ASP A 119 -34.31 21.28 -11.13
N GLY A 120 -34.39 22.57 -11.50
CA GLY A 120 -34.24 23.68 -10.57
C GLY A 120 -32.88 23.64 -9.87
N ASN A 121 -32.90 23.52 -8.53
CA ASN A 121 -31.69 23.38 -7.72
C ASN A 121 -31.23 21.92 -7.55
N ASN A 122 -31.94 20.95 -8.12
CA ASN A 122 -31.52 19.56 -8.08
C ASN A 122 -30.63 19.25 -9.28
N VAL A 123 -29.50 18.59 -9.02
CA VAL A 123 -28.53 18.20 -10.05
C VAL A 123 -28.32 16.70 -10.05
N ASP A 124 -28.30 16.12 -11.24
CA ASP A 124 -27.85 14.74 -11.41
C ASP A 124 -26.40 14.75 -11.92
N VAL A 125 -25.56 13.91 -11.32
CA VAL A 125 -24.13 13.82 -11.63
C VAL A 125 -23.89 12.55 -12.44
N LEU A 126 -23.19 12.70 -13.57
CA LEU A 126 -22.69 11.58 -14.35
C LEU A 126 -21.25 11.27 -13.96
N VAL A 127 -20.99 10.00 -13.61
CA VAL A 127 -19.64 9.45 -13.44
C VAL A 127 -19.44 8.38 -14.51
N GLN A 128 -18.73 8.72 -15.57
CA GLN A 128 -18.41 7.80 -16.66
C GLN A 128 -16.97 7.32 -16.51
N VAL A 129 -16.76 6.00 -16.54
CA VAL A 129 -15.44 5.39 -16.40
C VAL A 129 -15.16 4.42 -17.54
N ARG A 130 -13.88 4.33 -17.93
CA ARG A 130 -13.40 3.29 -18.85
C ARG A 130 -12.43 2.38 -18.11
N GLU A 131 -12.86 1.16 -17.82
CA GLU A 131 -12.05 0.18 -17.07
C GLU A 131 -10.79 -0.25 -17.84
N ARG A 132 -9.70 -0.45 -17.09
CA ARG A 132 -8.46 -1.06 -17.59
C ARG A 132 -8.61 -2.58 -17.67
N TRP A 133 -7.67 -3.19 -18.37
CA TRP A 133 -7.45 -4.63 -18.27
C TRP A 133 -6.99 -5.00 -16.85
N TYR A 134 -7.45 -6.16 -16.39
CA TYR A 134 -7.28 -6.59 -15.00
C TYR A 134 -6.25 -7.68 -14.81
N ILE A 135 -6.02 -8.53 -15.82
CA ILE A 135 -5.13 -9.67 -15.75
C ILE A 135 -3.97 -9.45 -16.71
N PHE A 136 -2.76 -9.48 -16.19
CA PHE A 136 -1.53 -9.37 -16.98
C PHE A 136 -0.63 -10.56 -16.67
N PRO A 137 -0.53 -11.54 -17.58
CA PRO A 137 0.50 -12.55 -17.54
C PRO A 137 1.79 -11.96 -18.13
N LEU A 138 2.80 -11.75 -17.29
CA LEU A 138 4.07 -11.17 -17.70
C LEU A 138 5.14 -12.27 -17.66
N PRO A 139 5.73 -12.65 -18.80
CA PRO A 139 6.89 -13.53 -18.78
C PRO A 139 8.03 -12.86 -18.01
N TYR A 140 8.77 -13.66 -17.25
CA TYR A 140 9.95 -13.23 -16.53
C TYR A 140 11.18 -13.88 -17.14
N PHE A 141 12.16 -13.07 -17.48
CA PHE A 141 13.45 -13.51 -17.97
C PHE A 141 14.50 -12.53 -17.48
N ARG A 142 15.51 -13.04 -16.76
CA ARG A 142 16.58 -12.22 -16.21
C ARG A 142 17.88 -13.02 -16.19
N PRO A 143 18.89 -12.64 -16.99
CA PRO A 143 20.25 -13.13 -16.81
C PRO A 143 20.77 -12.74 -15.41
N VAL A 144 21.52 -13.64 -14.79
CA VAL A 144 22.09 -13.43 -13.46
C VAL A 144 23.31 -12.50 -13.52
N ASP A 145 23.94 -12.44 -14.68
CA ASP A 145 25.11 -11.61 -14.94
C ASP A 145 24.80 -10.11 -14.86
N ARG A 146 25.83 -9.29 -14.67
CA ARG A 146 25.68 -7.85 -14.40
C ARG A 146 24.95 -7.09 -15.50
N ASN A 147 25.07 -7.56 -16.74
CA ASN A 147 24.42 -6.99 -17.90
C ASN A 147 24.14 -8.07 -18.96
N LEU A 148 23.27 -7.74 -19.91
CA LEU A 148 22.87 -8.65 -20.99
C LEU A 148 24.05 -9.00 -21.92
N ASN A 149 24.95 -8.04 -22.18
CA ASN A 149 26.11 -8.24 -23.06
C ASN A 149 27.07 -9.30 -22.51
N GLN A 150 27.33 -9.28 -21.21
CA GLN A 150 28.15 -10.27 -20.54
C GLN A 150 27.54 -11.67 -20.68
N TRP A 151 26.22 -11.79 -20.52
CA TRP A 151 25.54 -13.06 -20.70
C TRP A 151 25.60 -13.57 -22.15
N ILE A 152 25.37 -12.71 -23.14
CA ILE A 152 25.36 -13.11 -24.55
C ILE A 152 26.78 -13.43 -25.05
N VAL A 153 27.74 -12.56 -24.79
CA VAL A 153 29.09 -12.62 -25.39
C VAL A 153 30.00 -13.54 -24.60
N GLU A 154 30.16 -13.31 -23.29
CA GLU A 154 31.10 -14.09 -22.47
C GLU A 154 30.50 -15.45 -22.08
N GLN A 155 29.23 -15.47 -21.68
CA GLN A 155 28.56 -16.69 -21.23
C GLN A 155 27.83 -17.43 -22.36
N LYS A 156 28.00 -17.00 -23.62
CA LYS A 156 27.42 -17.62 -24.84
C LYS A 156 25.91 -17.88 -24.73
N ALA A 157 25.19 -16.93 -24.13
CA ALA A 157 23.75 -17.04 -23.87
C ALA A 157 23.34 -18.29 -23.07
N SER A 158 24.18 -18.75 -22.14
CA SER A 158 23.94 -19.95 -21.36
C SER A 158 22.68 -19.85 -20.50
N LEU A 159 21.69 -20.72 -20.77
CA LEU A 159 20.44 -20.80 -20.02
C LEU A 159 20.61 -21.23 -18.56
N SER A 160 21.76 -21.80 -18.18
CA SER A 160 22.03 -22.19 -16.79
C SER A 160 22.25 -20.99 -15.86
N ARG A 161 22.48 -19.80 -16.42
CA ARG A 161 22.69 -18.53 -15.70
C ARG A 161 21.51 -17.56 -15.87
N VAL A 162 20.32 -18.09 -16.08
CA VAL A 162 19.11 -17.29 -16.30
C VAL A 162 18.05 -17.67 -15.28
N ASP A 163 17.41 -16.67 -14.70
CA ASP A 163 16.10 -16.82 -14.07
C ASP A 163 14.99 -16.62 -15.10
N TYR A 164 14.08 -17.57 -15.19
CA TYR A 164 12.90 -17.47 -16.03
C TYR A 164 11.64 -17.82 -15.24
N GLY A 165 10.49 -17.35 -15.69
CA GLY A 165 9.25 -17.63 -14.99
C GLY A 165 8.06 -16.82 -15.47
N LEU A 166 7.06 -16.71 -14.61
CA LEU A 166 5.82 -16.01 -14.89
C LEU A 166 5.41 -15.14 -13.70
N LYS A 167 5.08 -13.89 -14.00
CA LYS A 167 4.47 -12.93 -13.06
C LYS A 167 3.03 -12.70 -13.49
N LEU A 168 2.09 -13.19 -12.72
CA LEU A 168 0.67 -12.92 -12.91
C LEU A 168 0.23 -11.77 -12.01
N LEU A 169 -0.22 -10.68 -12.64
CA LEU A 169 -0.84 -9.55 -11.95
C LEU A 169 -2.34 -9.59 -12.24
N TYR A 170 -3.14 -9.88 -11.22
CA TYR A 170 -4.60 -9.84 -11.32
C TYR A 170 -5.15 -8.74 -10.40
N ASN A 171 -5.36 -7.57 -10.99
CA ASN A 171 -5.96 -6.41 -10.34
C ASN A 171 -7.50 -6.50 -10.37
N ASN A 172 -8.15 -6.00 -9.32
CA ASN A 172 -9.60 -5.96 -9.18
C ASN A 172 -10.27 -7.34 -9.36
N ALA A 173 -9.76 -8.40 -8.74
CA ALA A 173 -10.24 -9.76 -9.02
C ALA A 173 -11.74 -9.93 -8.70
N THR A 174 -12.22 -9.35 -7.59
CA THR A 174 -13.63 -9.40 -7.15
C THR A 174 -14.46 -8.14 -7.47
N GLY A 175 -13.88 -7.17 -8.18
CA GLY A 175 -14.51 -5.87 -8.43
C GLY A 175 -14.41 -4.89 -7.25
N ARG A 176 -13.59 -5.18 -6.24
CA ARG A 176 -13.42 -4.37 -5.01
C ARG A 176 -12.04 -3.70 -4.88
N ASN A 177 -11.34 -3.52 -5.99
CA ASN A 177 -9.95 -3.08 -6.05
C ASN A 177 -8.97 -4.03 -5.33
N ASP A 178 -9.34 -5.30 -5.19
CA ASP A 178 -8.49 -6.35 -4.63
C ASP A 178 -7.44 -6.81 -5.64
N LYS A 179 -6.20 -7.06 -5.17
CA LYS A 179 -5.05 -7.35 -6.03
C LYS A 179 -4.44 -8.69 -5.65
N LEU A 180 -4.49 -9.63 -6.58
CA LEU A 180 -3.77 -10.89 -6.51
C LEU A 180 -2.49 -10.78 -7.35
N ARG A 181 -1.35 -11.06 -6.73
CA ARG A 181 -0.07 -11.19 -7.43
C ARG A 181 0.48 -12.57 -7.18
N PHE A 182 0.79 -13.28 -8.25
CA PHE A 182 1.45 -14.57 -8.21
C PHE A 182 2.72 -14.48 -9.05
N THR A 183 3.82 -15.02 -8.55
CA THR A 183 5.09 -15.02 -9.26
C THR A 183 5.76 -16.35 -9.03
N VAL A 184 6.12 -17.02 -10.11
CA VAL A 184 6.93 -18.23 -10.10
C VAL A 184 8.18 -17.95 -10.90
N ILE A 185 9.34 -18.21 -10.31
CA ILE A 185 10.66 -18.05 -10.92
C ILE A 185 11.40 -19.37 -10.74
N SER A 186 12.05 -19.81 -11.80
CA SER A 186 12.90 -20.99 -11.89
C SER A 186 14.17 -20.64 -12.67
N GLY A 187 15.06 -21.63 -12.84
CA GLY A 187 16.37 -21.45 -13.44
C GLY A 187 17.46 -21.36 -12.37
N TYR A 188 18.28 -20.32 -12.44
CA TYR A 188 19.42 -20.13 -11.52
C TYR A 188 18.99 -20.00 -10.05
N SER A 189 17.97 -19.19 -9.81
CA SER A 189 17.26 -19.07 -8.54
C SER A 189 15.86 -19.64 -8.68
N ARG A 190 15.27 -20.06 -7.55
CA ARG A 190 13.89 -20.52 -7.50
C ARG A 190 13.13 -19.67 -6.51
N GLN A 191 11.99 -19.13 -6.92
CA GLN A 191 11.17 -18.29 -6.05
C GLN A 191 9.69 -18.47 -6.36
N LEU A 192 8.88 -18.54 -5.31
CA LEU A 192 7.44 -18.49 -5.40
C LEU A 192 6.93 -17.36 -4.51
N LEU A 193 6.16 -16.46 -5.09
CA LEU A 193 5.52 -15.33 -4.43
C LEU A 193 4.01 -15.41 -4.65
N LEU A 194 3.26 -15.33 -3.57
CA LEU A 194 1.82 -15.16 -3.60
C LEU A 194 1.45 -13.99 -2.68
N ASN A 195 0.63 -13.08 -3.17
CA ASN A 195 0.16 -11.94 -2.42
C ASN A 195 -1.29 -11.64 -2.79
N TYR A 196 -2.16 -11.52 -1.79
CA TYR A 196 -3.52 -11.05 -1.98
C TYR A 196 -3.81 -9.88 -1.06
N ASP A 197 -4.14 -8.73 -1.67
CA ASP A 197 -4.51 -7.49 -0.98
C ASP A 197 -5.99 -7.22 -1.24
N ARG A 198 -6.78 -7.08 -0.18
CA ARG A 198 -8.20 -6.71 -0.25
C ARG A 198 -8.43 -5.43 0.55
N PRO A 199 -8.52 -4.27 -0.10
CA PRO A 199 -8.62 -2.97 0.59
C PRO A 199 -9.88 -2.79 1.43
N TYR A 200 -10.97 -3.49 1.08
CA TYR A 200 -12.28 -3.33 1.72
C TYR A 200 -12.89 -4.68 2.08
N ILE A 201 -12.99 -4.95 3.39
CA ILE A 201 -13.64 -6.15 3.95
C ILE A 201 -14.94 -5.83 4.68
N ASP A 202 -15.10 -4.61 5.17
CA ASP A 202 -16.26 -4.18 5.93
C ASP A 202 -17.24 -3.34 5.09
N ARG A 203 -18.50 -3.20 5.56
CA ARG A 203 -19.53 -2.41 4.87
C ARG A 203 -19.22 -0.91 4.87
N SER A 204 -18.53 -0.40 5.90
CA SER A 204 -18.10 1.01 5.94
C SER A 204 -16.86 1.28 5.08
N MET A 205 -16.29 0.22 4.49
CA MET A 205 -15.10 0.22 3.63
C MET A 205 -13.86 0.83 4.29
N LYS A 206 -13.77 0.86 5.62
CA LYS A 206 -12.62 1.45 6.34
C LYS A 206 -11.50 0.44 6.58
N TRP A 207 -11.84 -0.83 6.63
CA TRP A 207 -10.92 -1.91 6.95
C TRP A 207 -10.58 -2.72 5.71
N GLY A 208 -9.31 -3.09 5.59
CA GLY A 208 -8.81 -3.99 4.58
C GLY A 208 -7.89 -5.03 5.19
N MET A 209 -7.53 -6.04 4.40
CA MET A 209 -6.60 -7.08 4.80
C MET A 209 -5.65 -7.41 3.66
N SER A 210 -4.44 -7.84 3.99
CA SER A 210 -3.50 -8.40 3.03
C SER A 210 -2.83 -9.63 3.63
N PHE A 211 -2.53 -10.62 2.80
CA PHE A 211 -1.65 -11.70 3.17
C PHE A 211 -0.70 -12.02 2.03
N GLY A 212 0.46 -12.58 2.37
CA GLY A 212 1.38 -13.05 1.37
C GLY A 212 2.37 -14.08 1.88
N VAL A 213 2.88 -14.86 0.94
CA VAL A 213 3.91 -15.87 1.15
C VAL A 213 4.97 -15.69 0.08
N SER A 214 6.22 -15.77 0.50
CA SER A 214 7.41 -15.69 -0.34
C SER A 214 8.35 -16.78 0.10
N LEU A 215 8.73 -17.66 -0.81
CA LEU A 215 9.72 -18.70 -0.54
C LEU A 215 10.67 -18.80 -1.71
N GLY A 216 11.90 -19.18 -1.44
CA GLY A 216 12.87 -19.32 -2.50
C GLY A 216 14.21 -19.87 -2.07
N LYS A 217 15.03 -20.14 -3.08
CA LYS A 217 16.37 -20.69 -2.95
C LYS A 217 17.32 -19.97 -3.90
N ASN A 218 18.53 -19.69 -3.43
CA ASN A 218 19.56 -19.04 -4.21
C ASN A 218 20.87 -19.84 -4.22
N ARG A 219 21.53 -19.88 -5.38
CA ARG A 219 22.82 -20.58 -5.59
C ARG A 219 24.05 -19.70 -5.38
N GLU A 220 23.82 -18.39 -5.26
CA GLU A 220 24.86 -17.41 -5.05
C GLU A 220 24.50 -16.51 -3.88
N MET A 221 25.47 -16.25 -3.02
CA MET A 221 25.23 -15.41 -1.87
C MET A 221 26.49 -14.62 -1.53
N ASN A 222 26.29 -13.36 -1.17
CA ASN A 222 27.31 -12.59 -0.50
C ASN A 222 27.45 -13.10 0.94
N TYR A 223 28.63 -13.62 1.29
CA TYR A 223 28.89 -14.16 2.62
C TYR A 223 29.76 -13.26 3.49
N ASN A 224 30.49 -12.30 2.89
CA ASN A 224 31.35 -11.40 3.62
C ASN A 224 31.62 -10.09 2.84
N THR A 225 32.02 -9.05 3.55
CA THR A 225 32.53 -7.81 2.95
C THR A 225 33.97 -7.62 3.40
N VAL A 226 34.88 -7.53 2.43
CA VAL A 226 36.32 -7.31 2.66
C VAL A 226 36.73 -6.08 1.87
N ASP A 227 37.38 -5.11 2.52
CA ASP A 227 37.79 -3.83 1.92
C ASP A 227 36.65 -3.14 1.15
N ASP A 228 35.48 -3.07 1.79
CA ASP A 228 34.23 -2.52 1.24
C ASP A 228 33.73 -3.19 -0.06
N LYS A 229 34.26 -4.38 -0.40
CA LYS A 229 33.83 -5.19 -1.53
C LYS A 229 33.12 -6.44 -1.05
N GLN A 230 31.97 -6.70 -1.65
CA GLN A 230 31.18 -7.90 -1.40
C GLN A 230 31.89 -9.12 -1.98
N VAL A 231 32.05 -10.16 -1.16
CA VAL A 231 32.66 -11.42 -1.56
C VAL A 231 31.55 -12.46 -1.73
N PHE A 232 31.36 -12.88 -2.97
CA PHE A 232 30.33 -13.84 -3.34
C PHE A 232 30.90 -15.24 -3.38
N ILE A 233 30.10 -16.20 -2.90
CA ILE A 233 30.34 -17.61 -3.14
C ILE A 233 29.18 -18.16 -3.96
N LYS A 234 29.55 -19.03 -4.89
CA LYS A 234 28.65 -19.77 -5.76
C LYS A 234 28.91 -21.26 -5.56
N ASP A 235 27.83 -22.02 -5.47
CA ASP A 235 27.88 -23.47 -5.34
C ASP A 235 26.89 -24.11 -6.33
N GLU A 236 27.08 -25.39 -6.62
CA GLU A 236 26.11 -26.18 -7.38
C GLU A 236 24.83 -26.42 -6.56
N GLY A 237 25.00 -26.51 -5.24
CA GLY A 237 23.92 -26.54 -4.25
C GLY A 237 23.27 -25.18 -4.01
N TYR A 238 22.15 -25.19 -3.27
CA TYR A 238 21.52 -23.95 -2.81
C TYR A 238 22.20 -23.45 -1.54
N LEU A 239 22.82 -22.28 -1.62
CA LEU A 239 23.52 -21.64 -0.50
C LEU A 239 22.59 -20.94 0.47
N ARG A 240 21.41 -20.53 0.00
CA ARG A 240 20.40 -19.83 0.80
C ARG A 240 19.01 -20.37 0.52
N ASN A 241 18.25 -20.66 1.56
CA ASN A 241 16.82 -20.90 1.52
C ASN A 241 16.11 -19.85 2.37
N PHE A 242 14.98 -19.33 1.89
CA PHE A 242 14.18 -18.40 2.67
C PHE A 242 12.69 -18.73 2.58
N PHE A 243 11.99 -18.37 3.65
CA PHE A 243 10.54 -18.34 3.73
C PHE A 243 10.12 -17.06 4.44
N ARG A 244 9.10 -16.39 3.92
CA ARG A 244 8.45 -15.27 4.57
C ARG A 244 6.95 -15.35 4.34
N GLY A 245 6.19 -15.44 5.43
CA GLY A 245 4.74 -15.30 5.41
C GLY A 245 4.32 -14.06 6.17
N TYR A 246 3.26 -13.39 5.74
CA TYR A 246 2.72 -12.26 6.51
C TYR A 246 1.20 -12.18 6.40
N GLY A 247 0.60 -11.60 7.44
CA GLY A 247 -0.79 -11.18 7.49
C GLY A 247 -0.87 -9.74 8.00
N GLU A 248 -1.74 -8.95 7.41
CA GLU A 248 -1.83 -7.52 7.65
C GLU A 248 -3.28 -7.05 7.65
N ILE A 249 -3.59 -6.12 8.54
CA ILE A 249 -4.85 -5.40 8.58
C ILE A 249 -4.56 -3.94 8.26
N SER A 250 -5.39 -3.34 7.41
CA SER A 250 -5.29 -1.93 7.05
C SER A 250 -6.54 -1.16 7.49
N TYR A 251 -6.35 0.09 7.90
CA TYR A 251 -7.41 1.02 8.28
C TYR A 251 -7.26 2.35 7.53
N ARG A 252 -8.32 2.74 6.81
CA ARG A 252 -8.41 3.97 6.01
C ARG A 252 -9.75 4.66 6.31
N LYS A 253 -9.77 5.52 7.34
CA LYS A 253 -10.94 6.35 7.70
C LYS A 253 -11.20 7.44 6.64
N ALA A 254 -10.13 8.08 6.16
CA ALA A 254 -10.17 9.15 5.17
C ALA A 254 -9.38 8.76 3.91
N ILE A 255 -9.55 9.52 2.83
CA ILE A 255 -9.00 9.18 1.51
C ILE A 255 -7.46 9.22 1.49
N ARG A 256 -6.85 10.14 2.24
CA ARG A 256 -5.40 10.43 2.16
C ARG A 256 -4.54 9.58 3.10
N THR A 257 -5.09 9.14 4.22
CA THR A 257 -4.32 8.48 5.29
C THR A 257 -4.67 7.00 5.39
N ARG A 258 -3.65 6.14 5.37
CA ARG A 258 -3.79 4.70 5.55
C ARG A 258 -2.84 4.19 6.62
N HIS A 259 -3.39 3.47 7.58
CA HIS A 259 -2.67 2.74 8.60
C HIS A 259 -2.61 1.27 8.19
N ARG A 260 -1.48 0.61 8.43
CA ARG A 260 -1.31 -0.83 8.19
C ARG A 260 -0.57 -1.41 9.38
N LEU A 261 -1.14 -2.44 9.99
CA LEU A 261 -0.52 -3.18 11.08
C LEU A 261 -0.45 -4.64 10.65
N GLY A 262 0.74 -5.23 10.73
CA GLY A 262 0.93 -6.60 10.28
C GLY A 262 1.92 -7.38 11.11
N LEU A 263 1.77 -8.70 10.99
CA LEU A 263 2.65 -9.70 11.54
C LEU A 263 3.29 -10.46 10.38
N SER A 264 4.60 -10.61 10.44
CA SER A 264 5.39 -11.36 9.47
C SER A 264 6.19 -12.43 10.20
N TYR A 265 6.39 -13.56 9.54
CA TYR A 265 7.23 -14.65 10.01
C TYR A 265 8.27 -14.92 8.92
N GLY A 266 9.53 -14.61 9.22
CA GLY A 266 10.66 -14.88 8.35
C GLY A 266 11.50 -16.06 8.86
N MET A 267 11.95 -16.89 7.94
CA MET A 267 12.97 -17.91 8.16
C MET A 267 14.03 -17.75 7.06
N GLU A 268 15.29 -17.80 7.47
CA GLU A 268 16.45 -17.79 6.59
C GLU A 268 17.36 -18.95 6.98
N GLU A 269 17.86 -19.65 6.00
CA GLU A 269 18.77 -20.78 6.17
C GLU A 269 19.91 -20.66 5.15
N VAL A 270 21.13 -20.93 5.60
CA VAL A 270 22.34 -20.89 4.80
C VAL A 270 23.06 -22.23 4.86
N ALA A 271 23.80 -22.58 3.80
CA ALA A 271 24.59 -23.80 3.78
C ALA A 271 25.72 -23.78 4.83
N ASP A 272 26.11 -24.94 5.33
CA ASP A 272 27.17 -25.09 6.34
C ASP A 272 28.51 -24.51 5.87
N THR A 273 28.78 -24.55 4.56
CA THR A 273 29.94 -23.91 3.93
C THR A 273 30.02 -22.41 4.27
N ILE A 274 28.87 -21.73 4.31
CA ILE A 274 28.81 -20.31 4.66
C ILE A 274 29.14 -20.09 6.13
N VAL A 275 28.59 -20.92 7.01
CA VAL A 275 28.87 -20.85 8.45
C VAL A 275 30.34 -21.13 8.73
N LYS A 276 30.97 -22.07 8.00
CA LYS A 276 32.41 -22.34 8.10
C LYS A 276 33.26 -21.17 7.64
N LEU A 277 32.88 -20.52 6.54
CA LEU A 277 33.61 -19.36 5.98
C LEU A 277 33.40 -18.08 6.78
N ASN A 278 32.22 -17.92 7.39
CA ASN A 278 31.88 -16.80 8.24
C ASN A 278 31.02 -17.28 9.42
N PRO A 279 31.66 -17.71 10.53
CA PRO A 279 30.95 -18.16 11.73
C PRO A 279 30.05 -17.09 12.36
N ASN A 280 30.27 -15.81 12.02
CA ASN A 280 29.48 -14.68 12.51
C ASN A 280 28.36 -14.26 11.54
N TYR A 281 28.14 -15.00 10.43
CA TYR A 281 27.09 -14.68 9.47
C TYR A 281 25.71 -14.63 10.12
N PHE A 282 25.41 -15.63 10.96
CA PHE A 282 24.30 -15.58 11.91
C PHE A 282 24.83 -15.64 13.34
N PRO A 283 24.13 -15.01 14.32
CA PRO A 283 24.61 -14.95 15.69
C PRO A 283 24.88 -16.34 16.27
N GLY A 284 26.08 -16.63 16.77
CA GLY A 284 26.40 -17.92 17.39
C GLY A 284 26.59 -19.09 16.41
N GLY A 285 26.99 -18.82 15.15
CA GLY A 285 27.46 -19.87 14.23
C GLY A 285 26.38 -20.85 13.77
N ARG A 286 25.12 -20.44 13.79
CA ARG A 286 23.99 -21.25 13.31
C ARG A 286 23.80 -21.08 11.81
N SER A 287 23.28 -22.11 11.16
CA SER A 287 22.91 -22.09 9.74
C SER A 287 21.49 -21.59 9.49
N ARG A 288 20.65 -21.49 10.53
CA ARG A 288 19.23 -21.12 10.41
C ARG A 288 18.83 -20.08 11.44
N ILE A 289 18.07 -19.09 11.00
CA ILE A 289 17.42 -18.09 11.85
C ILE A 289 15.94 -17.97 11.52
N VAL A 290 15.16 -17.67 12.55
CA VAL A 290 13.75 -17.30 12.43
C VAL A 290 13.55 -15.96 13.11
N PHE A 291 12.72 -15.10 12.54
CA PHE A 291 12.48 -13.77 13.06
C PHE A 291 11.01 -13.39 12.83
N PRO A 292 10.13 -13.59 13.84
CA PRO A 292 8.79 -13.00 13.80
C PRO A 292 8.90 -11.48 13.89
N GLU A 293 8.12 -10.77 13.10
CA GLU A 293 8.18 -9.32 12.94
C GLU A 293 6.78 -8.72 13.13
N LEU A 294 6.68 -7.75 14.03
CA LEU A 294 5.53 -6.84 14.09
C LEU A 294 5.91 -5.56 13.38
N TYR A 295 5.05 -5.08 12.48
CA TYR A 295 5.32 -3.86 11.74
C TYR A 295 4.07 -2.99 11.64
N TYR A 296 4.31 -1.68 11.57
CA TYR A 296 3.30 -0.66 11.39
C TYR A 296 3.74 0.31 10.29
N TYR A 297 2.84 0.58 9.35
CA TYR A 297 3.03 1.59 8.32
C TYR A 297 1.93 2.65 8.40
N LEU A 298 2.33 3.91 8.31
CA LEU A 298 1.45 5.05 8.09
C LEU A 298 1.81 5.67 6.74
N ASN A 299 0.85 5.70 5.83
CA ASN A 299 0.99 6.38 4.54
C ASN A 299 0.02 7.56 4.50
N TYR A 300 0.54 8.74 4.17
CA TYR A 300 -0.23 9.93 3.87
C TYR A 300 0.07 10.37 2.44
N TYR A 301 -0.96 10.42 1.59
CA TYR A 301 -0.84 10.88 0.21
C TYR A 301 -1.83 12.01 -0.05
N ASN A 302 -1.29 13.22 -0.23
CA ASN A 302 -2.03 14.38 -0.72
C ASN A 302 -1.38 14.87 -2.03
N LEU A 303 -1.45 14.00 -3.04
CA LEU A 303 -0.89 14.22 -4.37
C LEU A 303 -2.04 14.30 -5.37
N ASP A 304 -1.85 15.09 -6.41
CA ASP A 304 -2.75 15.16 -7.57
C ASP A 304 -2.82 13.82 -8.33
N TYR A 305 -1.66 13.28 -8.69
CA TYR A 305 -1.51 12.00 -9.37
C TYR A 305 -0.36 11.20 -8.76
N ILE A 306 -0.70 10.07 -8.14
CA ILE A 306 0.28 9.30 -7.33
C ILE A 306 1.48 8.78 -8.15
N PRO A 307 1.31 8.21 -9.36
CA PRO A 307 2.45 7.68 -10.11
C PRO A 307 3.45 8.74 -10.58
N TYR A 308 2.97 9.93 -10.93
CA TYR A 308 3.78 11.04 -11.45
C TYR A 308 3.24 12.36 -10.89
N PRO A 309 3.59 12.73 -9.65
CA PRO A 309 2.99 13.85 -8.97
C PRO A 309 3.53 15.18 -9.50
N THR A 310 2.65 16.13 -9.83
CA THR A 310 3.07 17.49 -10.20
C THR A 310 2.78 18.51 -9.09
N LYS A 311 1.91 18.14 -8.15
CA LYS A 311 1.52 18.97 -7.03
C LYS A 311 1.19 18.15 -5.78
N GLY A 312 1.62 18.64 -4.62
CA GLY A 312 1.20 18.15 -3.31
C GLY A 312 2.35 17.54 -2.52
N TYR A 313 2.02 16.75 -1.50
CA TYR A 313 3.01 16.12 -0.63
C TYR A 313 2.56 14.74 -0.15
N ALA A 314 3.56 13.93 0.19
CA ALA A 314 3.36 12.60 0.74
C ALA A 314 4.35 12.34 1.86
N ALA A 315 3.91 11.55 2.84
CA ALA A 315 4.72 11.11 3.95
C ALA A 315 4.48 9.62 4.19
N GLU A 316 5.54 8.89 4.50
CA GLU A 316 5.51 7.49 4.87
C GLU A 316 6.30 7.31 6.16
N ILE A 317 5.68 6.65 7.13
CA ILE A 317 6.33 6.21 8.37
C ILE A 317 6.27 4.70 8.40
N ALA A 318 7.41 4.08 8.64
CA ALA A 318 7.58 2.65 8.78
C ALA A 318 8.20 2.36 10.15
N PHE A 319 7.54 1.54 10.94
CA PHE A 319 8.08 1.05 12.20
C PHE A 319 8.04 -0.47 12.18
N SER A 320 9.13 -1.12 12.57
CA SER A 320 9.15 -2.57 12.69
C SER A 320 9.98 -3.03 13.88
N LYS A 321 9.51 -4.13 14.46
CA LYS A 321 10.17 -4.88 15.50
C LYS A 321 10.38 -6.30 15.02
N LYS A 322 11.62 -6.62 14.68
CA LYS A 322 12.03 -7.97 14.29
C LYS A 322 12.54 -8.73 15.50
N GLY A 323 12.04 -9.96 15.61
CA GLY A 323 12.31 -10.88 16.70
C GLY A 323 11.61 -10.51 18.00
N LEU A 324 10.32 -10.79 18.03
CA LEU A 324 9.50 -10.72 19.24
C LEU A 324 9.87 -11.81 20.26
N PHE A 325 10.31 -12.98 19.77
CA PHE A 325 10.59 -14.19 20.57
C PHE A 325 11.85 -14.95 20.11
N SER A 326 12.64 -14.37 19.19
CA SER A 326 13.84 -14.98 18.63
C SER A 326 15.09 -14.29 19.16
N ASP A 327 16.24 -14.93 19.01
CA ASP A 327 17.54 -14.33 19.33
C ASP A 327 17.94 -13.18 18.38
N PHE A 328 17.17 -12.98 17.31
CA PHE A 328 17.23 -11.77 16.51
C PHE A 328 16.48 -10.66 17.24
N ASN A 329 17.07 -9.47 17.39
CA ASN A 329 16.41 -8.35 18.05
C ASN A 329 16.77 -7.05 17.33
N SER A 330 15.83 -6.51 16.56
CA SER A 330 16.04 -5.27 15.81
C SER A 330 14.80 -4.39 15.84
N TRP A 331 15.00 -3.12 16.17
CA TRP A 331 14.01 -2.06 15.99
C TRP A 331 14.40 -1.23 14.78
N GLN A 332 13.45 -0.92 13.91
CA GLN A 332 13.70 -0.07 12.75
C GLN A 332 12.60 0.99 12.66
N LEU A 333 13.02 2.25 12.49
CA LEU A 333 12.17 3.38 12.18
C LEU A 333 12.64 3.97 10.84
N GLY A 334 11.72 4.07 9.89
CA GLY A 334 11.93 4.69 8.59
C GLY A 334 10.95 5.84 8.40
N LEU A 335 11.45 6.99 7.96
CA LEU A 335 10.66 8.17 7.62
C LEU A 335 11.00 8.56 6.19
N LYS A 336 9.99 8.80 5.37
CA LYS A 336 10.14 9.27 4.00
C LYS A 336 9.13 10.38 3.73
N GLY A 337 9.61 11.50 3.21
CA GLY A 337 8.79 12.62 2.78
C GLY A 337 9.05 12.95 1.31
N SER A 338 8.02 13.41 0.61
CA SER A 338 8.17 13.97 -0.74
C SER A 338 7.16 15.09 -0.95
N ALA A 339 7.54 16.08 -1.74
CA ALA A 339 6.68 17.20 -2.11
C ALA A 339 6.95 17.59 -3.56
N ALA A 340 5.91 18.01 -4.26
CA ALA A 340 5.92 18.45 -5.65
C ALA A 340 5.16 19.78 -5.75
N TRP A 341 5.69 20.71 -6.54
CA TRP A 341 5.06 22.00 -6.80
C TRP A 341 5.28 22.38 -8.27
N PRO A 342 4.27 22.97 -8.93
CA PRO A 342 4.39 23.41 -10.31
C PRO A 342 5.35 24.60 -10.41
N MET A 343 6.28 24.53 -11.37
CA MET A 343 7.27 25.59 -11.63
C MET A 343 6.92 26.43 -12.87
N GLY A 344 5.83 26.11 -13.57
CA GLY A 344 5.36 26.81 -14.78
C GLY A 344 3.85 27.06 -14.73
N LYS A 345 3.38 28.03 -15.54
CA LYS A 345 1.96 28.34 -15.73
C LYS A 345 1.27 27.33 -16.62
#